data_AF-A0A7C5JXW3-F1
#
_entry.id   AF-A0A7C5JXW3-F1
#
_cell.length_a   1.000
_cell.length_b   1.000
_cell.length_c   1.000
_cell.angle_alpha   90.00
_cell.angle_beta   90.00
_cell.angle_gamma   90.00
#
_symmetry.space_group_name_H-M   'P 1'
#
loop_
_entity.id
_entity.type
_entity.pdbx_description
1 polymer ?
#
loop_
_entity_poly.entity_id
_entity_poly.type
_entity_poly.pdbx_seq_one_letter_code
_entity_poly.pdbx_strand_id
1 'polypeptide(L)'
;LGPIVTDIFPGYDHIAGAIGGARAALNGADFLCYLTPAEHLGLPDKEHVRLGVIATKLAAHAVNLTRFEEEYRRDYLMTLARGRLNWERQFELAMDKERFLEIRETRPTSTEACSMCGDLCAIKLINNMLKR
;
A
#
# COMPACT_ATOMS: atom_id res chain seq x y z
N LEU A 1 -16.94 9.86 7.75
CA LEU A 1 -17.16 8.97 6.59
C LEU A 1 -16.39 9.60 5.42
N GLY A 2 -15.28 9.01 4.98
CA GLY A 2 -14.24 9.76 4.27
C GLY A 2 -13.45 10.69 5.23
N PRO A 3 -13.28 12.00 4.96
CA PRO A 3 -14.05 12.78 4.00
C PRO A 3 -13.62 12.55 2.55
N ILE A 4 -14.59 12.61 1.64
CA ILE A 4 -14.34 12.65 0.21
C ILE A 4 -13.79 14.03 -0.12
N VAL A 5 -12.61 14.09 -0.73
CA VAL A 5 -11.92 15.36 -1.03
C VAL A 5 -12.32 15.97 -2.37
N THR A 6 -13.07 15.23 -3.19
CA THR A 6 -13.53 15.65 -4.51
C THR A 6 -14.70 14.78 -4.98
N ASP A 7 -15.72 15.38 -5.57
CA ASP A 7 -16.98 14.71 -5.93
C ASP A 7 -17.03 14.25 -7.40
N ILE A 8 -15.98 14.50 -8.19
CA ILE A 8 -16.00 14.29 -9.65
C ILE A 8 -15.42 12.94 -10.10
N PHE A 9 -15.14 12.02 -9.16
CA PHE A 9 -14.61 10.68 -9.45
C PHE A 9 -15.46 9.55 -8.85
N PRO A 10 -16.78 9.48 -9.14
CA PRO A 10 -17.60 8.36 -8.71
C PRO A 10 -17.01 7.04 -9.24
N GLY A 11 -17.03 5.98 -8.44
CA GLY A 11 -16.27 4.75 -8.70
C GLY A 11 -14.91 4.70 -7.99
N TYR A 12 -14.39 5.85 -7.56
CA TYR A 12 -13.09 5.99 -6.90
C TYR A 12 -13.17 6.62 -5.50
N ASP A 13 -14.36 6.65 -4.90
CA ASP A 13 -14.59 7.28 -3.60
C ASP A 13 -13.81 6.63 -2.45
N HIS A 14 -13.48 5.34 -2.56
CA HIS A 14 -12.53 4.68 -1.65
C HIS A 14 -11.15 5.36 -1.64
N ILE A 15 -10.67 5.90 -2.77
CA ILE A 15 -9.41 6.65 -2.89
C ILE A 15 -9.59 8.07 -2.37
N ALA A 16 -10.62 8.79 -2.85
CA ALA A 16 -10.91 10.15 -2.42
C ALA A 16 -11.12 10.22 -0.89
N GLY A 17 -11.86 9.25 -0.35
CA GLY A 17 -12.09 9.05 1.07
C GLY A 17 -10.85 8.67 1.86
N ALA A 18 -9.94 7.87 1.30
CA ALA A 18 -8.67 7.53 1.96
C ALA A 18 -7.78 8.76 2.12
N ILE A 19 -7.71 9.64 1.12
CA ILE A 19 -6.94 10.90 1.18
C ILE A 19 -7.48 11.80 2.29
N GLY A 20 -8.79 12.05 2.28
CA GLY A 20 -9.40 12.89 3.31
C GLY A 20 -9.39 12.22 4.68
N GLY A 21 -9.57 10.91 4.74
CA GLY A 21 -9.49 10.10 5.96
C GLY A 21 -8.13 10.19 6.63
N ALA A 22 -7.03 10.09 5.87
CA ALA A 22 -5.68 10.31 6.41
C ALA A 22 -5.52 11.74 6.95
N ARG A 23 -6.06 12.75 6.26
CA ARG A 23 -6.03 14.14 6.75
C ARG A 23 -6.85 14.31 8.03
N ALA A 24 -8.03 13.70 8.11
CA ALA A 24 -8.88 13.74 9.29
C ALA A 24 -8.21 13.04 10.47
N ALA A 25 -7.65 11.85 10.25
CA ALA A 25 -6.92 11.10 11.27
C ALA A 25 -5.73 11.90 11.81
N LEU A 26 -4.94 12.54 10.93
CA LEU A 26 -3.84 13.41 11.34
C LEU A 26 -4.30 14.56 12.27
N ASN A 27 -5.53 15.07 12.09
CA ASN A 27 -6.13 16.12 12.91
C ASN A 27 -6.95 15.59 14.10
N GLY A 28 -6.85 14.30 14.43
CA GLY A 28 -7.42 13.73 15.66
C GLY A 28 -8.65 12.85 15.46
N ALA A 29 -9.00 12.45 14.23
CA ALA A 29 -9.98 11.39 14.06
C ALA A 29 -9.40 10.03 14.49
N ASP A 30 -10.05 9.37 15.46
CA ASP A 30 -9.62 8.06 15.98
C ASP A 30 -10.18 6.88 15.19
N PHE A 31 -11.24 7.09 14.41
CA PHE A 31 -11.93 6.06 13.65
C PHE A 31 -12.23 6.52 12.22
N LEU A 32 -11.90 5.65 11.26
CA LEU A 32 -12.18 5.86 9.84
C LEU A 32 -13.19 4.83 9.35
N CYS A 33 -14.40 5.29 9.02
CA CYS A 33 -15.35 4.48 8.27
C CYS A 33 -14.94 4.45 6.80
N TYR A 34 -14.74 3.24 6.26
CA TYR A 34 -14.33 3.04 4.88
C TYR A 34 -15.37 3.51 3.87
N LEU A 35 -14.90 3.81 2.67
CA LEU A 35 -15.73 3.98 1.48
C LEU A 35 -15.38 2.89 0.48
N THR A 36 -16.37 2.42 -0.26
CA THR A 36 -16.15 1.42 -1.32
C THR A 36 -16.08 2.10 -2.69
N PRO A 37 -15.56 1.44 -3.73
CA PRO A 37 -15.72 1.91 -5.10
C PRO A 37 -17.19 2.12 -5.52
N ALA A 38 -18.13 1.39 -4.91
CA ALA A 38 -19.56 1.49 -5.22
C ALA A 38 -20.29 2.64 -4.51
N GLU A 39 -19.60 3.41 -3.66
CA GLU A 39 -20.19 4.59 -3.00
C GLU A 39 -20.84 5.51 -4.06
N HIS A 40 -22.03 6.03 -3.75
CA HIS A 40 -22.87 6.83 -4.66
C HIS A 40 -23.35 6.13 -5.95
N LEU A 41 -22.97 4.87 -6.18
CA LEU A 41 -23.32 4.12 -7.41
C LEU A 41 -24.21 2.90 -7.15
N GLY A 42 -24.09 2.27 -5.98
CA GLY A 42 -24.93 1.11 -5.65
C GLY A 42 -24.40 0.29 -4.49
N LEU A 43 -24.90 -0.95 -4.38
CA LEU A 43 -24.44 -1.90 -3.37
C LEU A 43 -23.06 -2.46 -3.76
N PRO A 44 -22.10 -2.56 -2.82
CA PRO A 44 -20.79 -3.12 -3.10
C PRO A 44 -20.84 -4.63 -3.27
N ASP A 45 -19.95 -5.17 -4.10
CA ASP A 45 -19.65 -6.60 -4.15
C ASP A 45 -18.46 -6.94 -3.23
N LYS A 46 -18.02 -8.21 -3.27
CA LYS A 46 -16.91 -8.69 -2.43
C LYS A 46 -15.60 -7.92 -2.68
N GLU A 47 -15.32 -7.57 -3.94
CA GLU A 47 -14.08 -6.88 -4.29
C GLU A 47 -14.14 -5.40 -3.89
N HIS A 48 -15.29 -4.75 -4.09
CA HIS A 48 -15.54 -3.40 -3.61
C HIS A 48 -15.32 -3.27 -2.09
N VAL A 49 -15.77 -4.27 -1.31
CA VAL A 49 -15.52 -4.31 0.13
C VAL A 49 -14.02 -4.45 0.42
N ARG A 50 -13.31 -5.38 -0.25
CA ARG A 50 -11.86 -5.56 -0.08
C ARG A 50 -11.10 -4.26 -0.34
N LEU A 51 -11.35 -3.62 -1.48
CA LEU A 51 -10.67 -2.38 -1.90
C LEU A 51 -10.92 -1.24 -0.92
N GLY A 52 -12.15 -1.07 -0.43
CA GLY A 52 -12.45 -0.06 0.58
C GLY A 52 -11.69 -0.28 1.89
N VAL A 53 -11.60 -1.55 2.34
CA VAL A 53 -10.91 -1.91 3.58
C VAL A 53 -9.41 -1.65 3.44
N ILE A 54 -8.81 -2.07 2.33
CA ILE A 54 -7.38 -1.84 2.07
C ILE A 54 -7.06 -0.35 1.97
N ALA A 55 -7.85 0.43 1.23
CA ALA A 55 -7.65 1.88 1.09
C ALA A 55 -7.71 2.59 2.45
N THR A 56 -8.66 2.21 3.30
CA THR A 56 -8.82 2.81 4.64
C THR A 56 -7.72 2.37 5.61
N LYS A 57 -7.29 1.10 5.56
CA LYS A 57 -6.13 0.62 6.33
C LYS A 57 -4.85 1.37 5.94
N LEU A 58 -4.63 1.63 4.65
CA LEU A 58 -3.51 2.42 4.18
C LEU A 58 -3.57 3.87 4.71
N ALA A 59 -4.74 4.51 4.67
CA ALA A 59 -4.93 5.85 5.22
C ALA A 59 -4.62 5.91 6.74
N ALA A 60 -5.13 4.94 7.50
CA ALA A 60 -4.85 4.83 8.93
C ALA A 60 -3.35 4.58 9.20
N HIS A 61 -2.75 3.62 8.49
CA HIS A 61 -1.34 3.28 8.62
C HIS A 61 -0.42 4.47 8.33
N ALA A 62 -0.72 5.24 7.26
CA ALA A 62 0.05 6.42 6.89
C ALA A 62 0.16 7.45 8.02
N VAL A 63 -0.91 7.64 8.80
CA VAL A 63 -0.89 8.52 9.98
C VAL A 63 -0.21 7.83 11.16
N ASN A 64 -0.46 6.54 11.36
CA ASN A 64 0.14 5.75 12.43
C ASN A 64 1.68 5.72 12.36
N LEU A 65 2.27 5.75 11.16
CA LEU A 65 3.73 5.90 10.98
C LEU A 65 4.32 7.12 11.71
N THR A 66 3.53 8.17 11.92
CA THR A 66 3.96 9.39 12.62
C THR A 66 3.70 9.35 14.13
N ARG A 67 2.95 8.35 14.61
CA ARG A 67 2.43 8.28 15.98
C ARG A 67 3.00 7.10 16.77
N PHE A 68 3.29 6.00 16.10
CA PHE A 68 3.62 4.72 16.74
C PHE A 68 4.94 4.17 16.20
N GLU A 69 5.89 3.96 17.10
CA GLU A 69 7.23 3.45 16.76
C GLU A 69 7.14 2.04 16.14
N GLU A 70 6.22 1.18 16.61
CA GLU A 70 6.06 -0.15 16.04
C GLU A 70 5.62 -0.13 14.57
N GLU A 71 4.77 0.82 14.18
CA GLU A 71 4.30 0.94 12.80
C GLU A 71 5.40 1.49 11.90
N TYR A 72 6.16 2.50 12.37
CA TYR A 72 7.36 2.95 11.68
C TYR A 72 8.37 1.81 11.48
N ARG A 73 8.58 0.99 12.52
CA ARG A 73 9.52 -0.14 12.47
C ARG A 73 9.10 -1.19 11.45
N ARG A 74 7.81 -1.46 11.28
CA ARG A 74 7.31 -2.37 10.23
C ARG A 74 7.69 -1.88 8.82
N ASP A 75 7.49 -0.59 8.53
CA ASP A 75 7.87 0.03 7.25
C ASP A 75 9.37 0.07 7.04
N TYR A 76 10.13 0.31 8.11
CA TYR A 76 11.59 0.26 8.06
C TYR A 76 12.10 -1.14 7.71
N LEU A 77 11.52 -2.20 8.30
CA LEU A 77 11.87 -3.58 7.97
C LEU A 77 11.54 -3.92 6.50
N MET A 78 10.41 -3.45 5.99
CA MET A 78 10.04 -3.59 4.57
C MET A 78 11.05 -2.87 3.67
N THR A 79 11.47 -1.66 4.05
CA THR A 79 12.49 -0.88 3.34
C THR A 79 13.83 -1.62 3.27
N LEU A 80 14.30 -2.20 4.38
CA LEU A 80 15.51 -3.02 4.41
C LEU A 80 15.39 -4.26 3.51
N ALA A 81 14.24 -4.93 3.53
CA ALA A 81 13.98 -6.09 2.68
C ALA A 81 14.00 -5.72 1.18
N ARG A 82 13.39 -4.59 0.80
CA ARG A 82 13.43 -4.03 -0.56
C ARG A 82 14.85 -3.67 -0.98
N GLY A 83 15.61 -3.01 -0.13
CA GLY A 83 17.02 -2.64 -0.39
C GLY A 83 17.92 -3.85 -0.62
N ARG A 84 17.60 -5.00 -0.03
CA ARG A 84 18.33 -6.27 -0.22
C ARG A 84 17.76 -7.15 -1.34
N LEU A 85 16.71 -6.69 -2.03
CA LEU A 85 15.94 -7.50 -2.99
C LEU A 85 15.47 -8.84 -2.38
N ASN A 86 15.25 -8.88 -1.07
CA ASN A 86 14.79 -10.08 -0.37
C ASN A 86 13.27 -10.19 -0.51
N TRP A 87 12.83 -10.92 -1.54
CA TRP A 87 11.41 -11.09 -1.88
C TRP A 87 10.63 -11.87 -0.82
N GLU A 88 11.24 -12.89 -0.23
CA GLU A 88 10.63 -13.71 0.83
C GLU A 88 10.32 -12.84 2.05
N ARG A 89 11.28 -12.03 2.50
CA ARG A 89 11.07 -11.12 3.62
C ARG A 89 10.05 -10.03 3.31
N GLN A 90 10.01 -9.52 2.08
CA GLN A 90 8.97 -8.58 1.65
C GLN A 90 7.58 -9.23 1.72
N PHE A 91 7.45 -10.49 1.28
CA PHE A 91 6.19 -11.24 1.37
C PHE A 91 5.77 -11.47 2.83
N GLU A 92 6.70 -11.85 3.71
CA GLU A 92 6.41 -12.03 5.14
C GLU A 92 5.83 -10.77 5.80
N LEU A 93 6.35 -9.60 5.42
CA LEU A 93 5.99 -8.29 5.97
C LEU A 93 4.77 -7.65 5.27
N ALA A 94 4.33 -8.17 4.11
CA ALA A 94 3.21 -7.59 3.38
C ALA A 94 1.90 -7.73 4.18
N MET A 95 1.13 -6.64 4.28
CA MET A 95 -0.19 -6.65 4.92
C MET A 95 -1.24 -7.41 4.10
N ASP A 96 -1.08 -7.44 2.77
CA ASP A 96 -1.93 -8.22 1.86
C ASP A 96 -1.05 -9.19 1.06
N LYS A 97 -0.87 -10.39 1.63
CA LYS A 97 -0.04 -11.46 1.08
C LYS A 97 -0.62 -12.06 -0.20
N GLU A 98 -1.95 -12.15 -0.28
CA GLU A 98 -2.64 -12.68 -1.45
C GLU A 98 -2.42 -11.77 -2.65
N ARG A 99 -2.61 -10.46 -2.48
CA ARG A 99 -2.36 -9.48 -3.55
C ARG A 99 -0.88 -9.42 -3.94
N PHE A 100 0.03 -9.59 -3.00
CA PHE A 100 1.46 -9.66 -3.27
C PHE A 100 1.78 -10.83 -4.23
N LEU A 101 1.28 -12.03 -3.94
CA LEU A 101 1.51 -13.21 -4.77
C LEU A 101 0.87 -13.07 -6.15
N GLU A 102 -0.40 -12.64 -6.20
CA GLU A 102 -1.15 -12.44 -7.44
C GLU A 102 -0.37 -11.56 -8.45
N ILE A 103 0.21 -10.45 -7.97
CA ILE A 103 1.00 -9.56 -8.82
C ILE A 103 2.37 -10.17 -9.16
N ARG A 104 3.04 -10.82 -8.20
CA ARG A 104 4.41 -11.30 -8.39
C ARG A 104 4.48 -12.49 -9.34
N GLU A 105 3.55 -13.43 -9.21
CA GLU A 105 3.49 -14.65 -10.02
C GLU A 105 3.13 -14.35 -11.48
N THR A 106 2.27 -13.35 -11.72
CA THR A 106 1.91 -12.90 -13.07
C THR A 106 2.98 -12.06 -13.76
N ARG A 107 4.06 -11.72 -13.04
CA ARG A 107 5.16 -10.85 -13.50
C ARG A 107 6.53 -11.51 -13.27
N PRO A 108 6.82 -12.62 -13.99
CA PRO A 108 8.09 -13.33 -13.84
C PRO A 108 9.28 -12.46 -14.30
N THR A 109 10.45 -12.77 -13.77
CA THR A 109 11.72 -12.08 -14.04
C THR A 109 12.84 -13.10 -13.94
N SER A 110 13.81 -13.01 -14.86
CA SER A 110 15.02 -13.84 -14.85
C SER A 110 16.13 -13.26 -13.97
N THR A 111 15.89 -12.09 -13.37
CA THR A 111 16.88 -11.36 -12.55
C THR A 111 16.46 -11.40 -11.07
N GLU A 112 17.38 -11.04 -10.17
CA GLU A 112 17.07 -10.82 -8.75
C GLU A 112 16.11 -9.63 -8.50
N ALA A 113 15.92 -8.77 -9.50
CA ALA A 113 15.03 -7.62 -9.44
C ALA A 113 13.65 -7.90 -10.07
N CYS A 114 12.70 -6.97 -9.94
CA CYS A 114 11.37 -7.11 -10.52
C CYS A 114 11.40 -7.03 -12.06
N SER A 115 10.31 -7.49 -12.69
CA SER A 115 10.15 -7.50 -14.14
C SER A 115 10.08 -6.11 -14.78
N MET A 116 9.93 -5.04 -13.99
CA MET A 116 9.82 -3.67 -14.50
C MET A 116 11.14 -3.14 -15.05
N CYS A 117 12.25 -3.34 -14.33
CA CYS A 117 13.57 -2.82 -14.70
C CYS A 117 14.61 -3.92 -14.95
N GLY A 118 14.39 -5.14 -14.43
CA GLY A 118 15.34 -6.24 -14.55
C GLY A 118 16.75 -5.84 -14.09
N ASP A 119 17.74 -6.06 -14.95
CA ASP A 119 19.15 -5.76 -14.65
C ASP A 119 19.47 -4.28 -14.46
N LEU A 120 18.62 -3.38 -14.96
CA LEU A 120 18.76 -1.94 -14.79
C LEU A 120 18.11 -1.42 -13.49
N CYS A 121 17.73 -2.31 -12.58
CA CYS A 121 17.19 -1.93 -11.28
C CYS A 121 18.18 -1.06 -10.49
N ALA A 122 17.76 0.14 -10.10
CA ALA A 122 18.58 1.07 -9.35
C ALA A 122 19.14 0.48 -8.04
N ILE A 123 18.33 -0.28 -7.30
CA ILE A 123 18.76 -0.94 -6.05
C ILE A 123 19.88 -1.97 -6.34
N LYS A 124 19.71 -2.78 -7.40
CA LYS A 124 20.72 -3.75 -7.83
C LYS A 124 22.03 -3.07 -8.21
N LEU A 125 21.95 -2.02 -9.04
CA LEU A 125 23.12 -1.26 -9.47
C LEU A 125 23.86 -0.65 -8.28
N ILE A 126 23.14 0.01 -7.37
CA ILE A 126 23.72 0.61 -6.15
C ILE A 126 24.37 -0.47 -5.28
N ASN A 127 23.70 -1.59 -5.03
CA ASN A 127 24.26 -2.68 -4.24
C ASN A 127 25.56 -3.22 -4.85
N ASN A 128 25.62 -3.37 -6.18
CA ASN A 128 26.83 -3.81 -6.86
C ASN A 128 27.96 -2.77 -6.81
N MET A 129 27.63 -1.48 -6.83
CA MET A 129 28.62 -0.40 -6.67
C MET A 129 29.17 -0.32 -5.24
N LEU A 130 28.31 -0.53 -4.23
CA LEU A 130 28.66 -0.45 -2.81
C LEU A 130 29.34 -1.73 -2.28
N LYS A 131 29.21 -2.87 -2.97
CA LYS A 131 29.87 -4.15 -2.64
C LYS A 131 31.38 -4.20 -2.97
N ARG A 132 32.02 -3.04 -3.20
CA ARG A 132 33.49 -2.93 -3.28
C ARG A 132 34.13 -3.02 -1.90
#